data_AF-A0A3B9L697-F1
#
_entry.id   AF-A0A3B9L697-F1
#
_cell.length_a   1.000
_cell.length_b   1.000
_cell.length_c   1.000
_cell.angle_alpha   90.00
_cell.angle_beta   90.00
_cell.angle_gamma   90.00
#
_symmetry.space_group_name_H-M   'P 1'
#
loop_
_entity.id
_entity.type
_entity.pdbx_description
1 polymer ?
#
loop_
_entity_poly.entity_id
_entity_poly.type
_entity_poly.pdbx_seq_one_letter_code
_entity_poly.pdbx_strand_id
1 'polypeptide(L)'
;MQRSLDDVVIGSAVKISVSIFNDLDVLTDPSALRLKVRSPAGVVTVYVFGAAAEIVKDSVGNYHGNIVLSAAGTWTYRWEADTPNAGVGEGKVLVKKSIVI
;
A
#
# COMPACT_ATOMS: atom_id res chain seq x y z
N MET A 1 2.78 18.00 -29.86
CA MET A 1 1.67 17.90 -28.90
C MET A 1 2.03 16.81 -27.91
N GLN A 2 2.75 17.18 -26.85
CA GLN A 2 3.50 16.26 -25.97
C GLN A 2 2.69 16.02 -24.70
N ARG A 3 2.30 14.77 -24.43
CA ARG A 3 1.70 14.35 -23.15
C ARG A 3 2.69 13.43 -22.47
N SER A 4 3.48 13.97 -21.54
CA SER A 4 4.13 13.17 -20.48
C SER A 4 3.33 13.47 -19.22
N LEU A 5 2.68 12.47 -18.66
CA LEU A 5 1.84 12.57 -17.46
C LEU A 5 2.38 11.55 -16.47
N ASP A 6 3.54 11.87 -15.90
CA ASP A 6 4.19 11.04 -14.88
C ASP A 6 4.36 11.83 -13.56
N ASP A 7 3.61 12.93 -13.40
CA ASP A 7 3.58 13.73 -12.18
C ASP A 7 2.46 13.28 -11.24
N VAL A 8 2.86 12.64 -10.13
CA VAL A 8 1.95 12.37 -9.01
C VAL A 8 1.71 13.68 -8.26
N VAL A 9 0.59 14.34 -8.56
CA VAL A 9 0.10 15.55 -7.87
C VAL A 9 -0.28 15.22 -6.41
N ILE A 10 -0.13 16.17 -5.49
CA ILE A 10 -0.68 16.05 -4.11
C ILE A 10 -2.19 15.80 -4.22
N GLY A 11 -2.70 14.75 -3.58
CA GLY A 11 -4.08 14.27 -3.76
C GLY A 11 -4.23 13.08 -4.72
N SER A 12 -3.16 12.64 -5.36
CA SER A 12 -3.17 11.39 -6.14
C SER A 12 -3.11 10.17 -5.21
N ALA A 13 -3.94 9.17 -5.54
CA ALA A 13 -3.90 7.87 -4.89
C ALA A 13 -2.77 7.03 -5.46
N VAL A 14 -1.91 6.48 -4.59
CA VAL A 14 -0.93 5.47 -4.97
C VAL A 14 -1.51 4.08 -4.72
N LYS A 15 -1.36 3.20 -5.71
CA LYS A 15 -1.72 1.78 -5.58
C LYS A 15 -0.55 1.03 -4.94
N ILE A 16 -0.76 0.52 -3.73
CA ILE A 16 0.20 -0.30 -3.00
C ILE A 16 -0.33 -1.73 -3.03
N SER A 17 0.39 -2.67 -3.65
CA SER A 17 -0.08 -4.07 -3.77
C SER A 17 0.69 -5.01 -2.86
N VAL A 18 0.05 -6.12 -2.46
CA VAL A 18 0.67 -7.21 -1.69
C VAL A 18 0.12 -8.56 -2.14
N SER A 19 0.99 -9.56 -2.19
CA SER A 19 0.67 -10.96 -2.42
C SER A 19 1.01 -11.78 -1.18
N ILE A 20 0.10 -12.65 -0.76
CA ILE A 20 0.16 -13.43 0.47
C ILE A 20 0.10 -14.90 0.10
N PHE A 21 1.13 -15.62 0.55
CA PHE A 21 1.31 -17.04 0.30
C PHE A 21 1.28 -17.80 1.63
N ASN A 22 0.84 -19.04 1.62
CA ASN A 22 0.95 -19.96 2.76
C ASN A 22 2.32 -20.66 2.80
N ASP A 23 2.55 -21.54 3.78
CA ASP A 23 3.78 -22.33 3.95
C ASP A 23 4.11 -23.26 2.77
N LEU A 24 3.18 -23.42 1.83
CA LEU A 24 3.31 -24.24 0.63
C LEU A 24 3.46 -23.39 -0.63
N ASP A 25 3.80 -22.10 -0.49
CA ASP A 25 3.92 -21.12 -1.59
C ASP A 25 2.64 -20.98 -2.43
N VAL A 26 1.46 -21.23 -1.83
CA VAL A 26 0.15 -21.08 -2.48
C VAL A 26 -0.49 -19.78 -2.04
N LEU A 27 -1.01 -18.99 -2.99
CA LEU A 27 -1.79 -17.79 -2.70
C LEU A 27 -2.96 -18.12 -1.78
N THR A 28 -3.02 -17.44 -0.64
CA THR A 28 -4.03 -17.70 0.39
C THR A 28 -4.45 -16.39 1.05
N ASP A 29 -5.76 -16.27 1.30
CA ASP A 29 -6.31 -15.12 2.01
C ASP A 29 -5.96 -15.18 3.49
N PRO A 30 -5.46 -14.07 4.07
CA PRO A 30 -5.18 -14.02 5.48
C PRO A 30 -6.46 -13.86 6.32
N SER A 31 -6.41 -14.26 7.59
CA SER A 31 -7.49 -14.06 8.57
C SER A 31 -7.73 -12.58 8.89
N ALA A 32 -6.68 -11.77 8.88
CA ALA A 32 -6.73 -10.32 8.96
C ALA A 32 -5.61 -9.71 8.13
N LEU A 33 -5.89 -8.57 7.48
CA LEU A 33 -4.93 -7.81 6.68
C LEU A 33 -5.00 -6.34 7.05
N ARG A 34 -3.84 -5.72 7.25
CA ARG A 34 -3.71 -4.32 7.65
C ARG A 34 -2.62 -3.63 6.84
N LEU A 35 -2.84 -2.41 6.40
CA LEU A 35 -1.87 -1.55 5.76
C LEU A 35 -1.61 -0.35 6.67
N LYS A 36 -0.40 -0.27 7.21
CA LYS A 36 0.08 0.88 7.97
C LYS A 36 0.80 1.81 7.02
N VAL A 37 0.43 3.09 7.00
CA VAL A 37 1.06 4.11 6.18
C VAL A 37 1.48 5.26 7.07
N ARG A 38 2.77 5.59 7.07
CA ARG A 38 3.36 6.70 7.81
C ARG A 38 3.62 7.87 6.86
N SER A 39 3.10 9.03 7.22
CA SER A 39 3.34 10.28 6.52
C SER A 39 4.73 10.85 6.81
N PRO A 40 5.22 11.80 5.99
CA PRO A 40 6.49 12.50 6.23
C PRO A 40 6.52 13.25 7.55
N ALA A 41 5.35 13.66 8.05
CA ALA A 41 5.19 14.29 9.36
C ALA A 41 5.22 13.28 10.53
N GLY A 42 5.38 11.98 10.25
CA GLY A 42 5.44 10.91 11.24
C GLY A 42 4.07 10.36 11.66
N VAL A 43 2.97 10.84 11.07
CA VAL A 43 1.61 10.36 11.38
C VAL A 43 1.40 8.98 10.77
N VAL A 44 1.01 8.00 11.58
CA VAL A 44 0.71 6.64 11.13
C VAL A 44 -0.79 6.47 10.98
N THR A 45 -1.24 6.13 9.78
CA THR A 45 -2.61 5.73 9.47
C THR A 45 -2.65 4.23 9.29
N VAL A 46 -3.66 3.56 9.85
CA VAL A 46 -3.84 2.11 9.75
C VAL A 46 -5.14 1.83 9.01
N TYR A 47 -5.02 1.19 7.85
CA TYR A 47 -6.15 0.70 7.07
C TYR A 47 -6.31 -0.79 7.35
N VAL A 48 -7.54 -1.25 7.59
CA VAL A 48 -7.83 -2.65 7.91
C VAL A 48 -8.77 -3.19 6.85
N PHE A 49 -8.41 -4.32 6.24
CA PHE A 49 -9.24 -4.96 5.23
C PHE A 49 -10.61 -5.35 5.82
N GLY A 50 -11.69 -5.01 5.11
CA GLY A 50 -13.07 -5.20 5.57
C GLY A 50 -13.65 -4.06 6.40
N ALA A 51 -12.81 -3.13 6.88
CA ALA A 51 -13.25 -1.91 7.57
C ALA A 51 -12.92 -0.62 6.78
N ALA A 52 -11.75 -0.60 6.13
CA ALA A 52 -11.31 0.47 5.25
C ALA A 52 -11.68 0.12 3.79
N ALA A 53 -12.36 1.05 3.10
CA ALA A 53 -12.75 0.88 1.69
C ALA A 53 -11.55 1.02 0.73
N GLU A 54 -10.44 1.56 1.21
CA GLU A 54 -9.21 1.79 0.46
C GLU A 54 -8.47 0.49 0.13
N ILE A 55 -8.69 -0.58 0.92
CA ILE A 55 -8.10 -1.90 0.67
C ILE A 55 -9.09 -2.75 -0.12
N VAL A 56 -8.67 -3.14 -1.32
CA VAL A 56 -9.42 -3.97 -2.24
C VAL A 56 -8.72 -5.30 -2.41
N LYS A 57 -9.50 -6.38 -2.48
CA LYS A 57 -9.04 -7.72 -2.82
C LYS A 57 -9.16 -7.91 -4.33
N ASP A 58 -8.05 -8.15 -5.02
CA ASP A 58 -8.05 -8.43 -6.47
C ASP A 58 -8.32 -9.91 -6.74
N SER A 59 -7.68 -10.79 -5.96
CA SER A 59 -7.85 -12.25 -6.04
C SER A 59 -7.48 -12.91 -4.72
N VAL A 60 -7.59 -14.24 -4.62
CA VAL A 60 -7.08 -14.97 -3.45
C VAL A 60 -5.62 -14.61 -3.20
N GLY A 61 -5.30 -14.21 -1.98
CA GLY A 61 -3.96 -13.80 -1.56
C GLY A 61 -3.44 -12.49 -2.18
N ASN A 62 -4.16 -11.83 -3.09
CA ASN A 62 -3.71 -10.60 -3.74
C ASN A 62 -4.61 -9.43 -3.38
N TYR A 63 -3.98 -8.37 -2.87
CA TYR A 63 -4.66 -7.19 -2.37
C TYR A 63 -3.94 -5.93 -2.83
N HIS A 64 -4.69 -4.83 -2.92
CA HIS A 64 -4.12 -3.50 -3.07
C HIS A 64 -4.80 -2.47 -2.18
N GLY A 65 -4.02 -1.51 -1.70
CA GLY A 65 -4.49 -0.30 -1.04
C GLY A 65 -4.36 0.90 -1.98
N ASN A 66 -5.43 1.65 -2.19
CA ASN A 66 -5.40 2.93 -2.90
C ASN A 66 -5.29 4.07 -1.86
N ILE A 67 -4.07 4.54 -1.62
CA ILE A 67 -3.79 5.49 -0.55
C ILE A 67 -3.56 6.88 -1.12
N VAL A 68 -4.36 7.85 -0.69
CA VAL A 68 -4.20 9.25 -1.09
C VAL A 68 -3.02 9.87 -0.34
N LEU A 69 -2.01 10.33 -1.07
CA LEU A 69 -0.87 11.03 -0.49
C LEU A 69 -1.21 12.52 -0.34
N SER A 70 -1.56 12.93 0.88
CA SER A 70 -2.01 14.29 1.20
C SER A 70 -0.88 15.31 1.39
N ALA A 71 0.38 14.85 1.43
CA ALA A 71 1.53 15.71 1.68
C ALA A 71 2.75 15.24 0.87
N ALA A 72 3.55 16.20 0.42
CA ALA A 72 4.84 15.92 -0.21
C ALA A 72 5.88 15.49 0.84
N GLY A 73 6.66 14.46 0.52
CA GLY A 73 7.77 13.97 1.34
C GLY A 73 7.85 12.44 1.31
N THR A 74 8.75 11.87 2.11
CA THR A 74 8.92 10.41 2.19
C THR A 74 7.81 9.78 3.01
N TRP A 75 6.98 8.96 2.36
CA TRP A 75 6.03 8.09 3.03
C TRP A 75 6.63 6.70 3.23
N THR A 76 6.30 6.04 4.33
CA THR A 76 6.63 4.61 4.49
C THR A 76 5.35 3.82 4.70
N TYR A 77 5.31 2.57 4.27
CA TYR A 77 4.15 1.72 4.48
C TYR A 77 4.58 0.32 4.89
N ARG A 78 3.66 -0.42 5.50
CA ARG A 78 3.85 -1.82 5.89
C ARG A 78 2.52 -2.56 5.79
N TRP A 79 2.53 -3.70 5.12
CA TRP A 79 1.44 -4.67 5.20
C TRP A 79 1.67 -5.62 6.38
N GLU A 80 0.59 -5.96 7.09
CA GLU A 80 0.59 -6.92 8.19
C GLU A 80 -0.57 -7.90 7.98
N ALA A 81 -0.27 -9.19 8.07
CA ALA A 81 -1.25 -10.27 7.99
C ALA A 81 -1.11 -11.19 9.22
N ASP A 82 -2.23 -11.63 9.80
CA ASP A 82 -2.20 -12.39 11.06
C ASP A 82 -2.01 -13.91 10.88
N THR A 83 -2.42 -14.51 9.76
CA THR A 83 -2.31 -15.98 9.47
C THR A 83 -2.92 -16.28 8.09
N PRO A 84 -2.56 -17.38 7.38
CA PRO A 84 -1.81 -18.54 7.88
C PRO A 84 -0.29 -18.39 7.89
N ASN A 85 0.30 -17.44 7.16
CA ASN A 85 1.74 -17.21 7.19
C ASN A 85 2.07 -15.78 7.59
N ALA A 86 2.91 -15.64 8.62
CA ALA A 86 3.57 -14.41 9.03
C ALA A 86 4.62 -13.96 7.99
N GLY A 87 4.23 -13.85 6.72
CA GLY A 87 5.00 -13.23 5.67
C GLY A 87 5.02 -11.72 5.89
N VAL A 88 5.93 -11.26 6.76
CA VAL A 88 6.23 -9.84 6.95
C VAL A 88 6.89 -9.33 5.66
N GLY A 89 6.07 -8.89 4.72
CA GLY A 89 6.51 -8.10 3.57
C GLY A 89 6.79 -6.67 4.02
N GLU A 90 8.00 -6.40 4.52
CA GLU A 90 8.47 -5.02 4.71
C GLU A 90 9.06 -4.48 3.39
N GLY A 91 8.45 -3.41 2.87
CA GLY A 91 8.91 -2.69 1.69
C GLY A 91 9.05 -1.20 1.98
N LYS A 92 10.00 -0.53 1.33
CA LYS A 92 10.15 0.94 1.37
C LYS A 92 9.82 1.49 -0.01
N VAL A 93 8.79 2.32 -0.14
CA VAL A 93 8.59 3.17 -1.33
C VAL A 93 9.11 4.56 -1.02
N LEU A 94 10.08 5.02 -1.82
CA LEU A 94 10.56 6.39 -1.78
C LEU A 94 9.60 7.27 -2.60
N VAL A 95 8.76 8.05 -1.90
CA VAL A 95 7.96 9.11 -2.53
C VAL A 95 8.85 10.36 -2.65
N LYS A 96 9.34 10.65 -3.85
CA LYS A 96 9.97 11.95 -4.16
C LYS A 96 8.88 12.93 -4.60
N LYS A 97 9.01 14.19 -4.18
CA LYS A 97 8.20 15.29 -4.72
C LYS A 97 8.53 15.38 -6.21
N SER A 98 7.61 15.01 -7.11
CA SER A 98 7.80 15.27 -8.53
C SER A 98 7.86 16.78 -8.71
N ILE A 99 9.03 17.27 -9.11
CA ILE A 99 9.10 18.52 -9.83
C ILE A 99 8.54 18.18 -11.21
N VAL A 100 7.39 18.74 -11.54
CA VAL A 100 6.98 18.86 -12.93
C VAL A 100 8.09 19.68 -13.60
N ILE A 101 8.79 19.07 -14.55
CA ILE A 101 9.67 19.79 -15.50
C ILE A 101 8.80 20.18 -16.70
#